data_AF-A0A239P8Y1-F1
#
_entry.id   AF-A0A239P8Y1-F1
#
_cell.length_a   1.000
_cell.length_b   1.000
_cell.length_c   1.000
_cell.angle_alpha   90.00
_cell.angle_beta   90.00
_cell.angle_gamma   90.00
#
_symmetry.space_group_name_H-M   'P 1'
#
loop_
_entity.id
_entity.type
_entity.pdbx_description
1 polymer ?
#
loop_
_entity_poly.entity_id
_entity_poly.type
_entity_poly.pdbx_seq_one_letter_code
_entity_poly.pdbx_strand_id
1 'polypeptide(L)' 'MTELAYILDGLCCSACGAVNTLWLDLMRGLVECHACGQGALIDPDDEEEDE' A
#
# COMPACT_ATOMS: atom_id res chain seq x y z
N MET A 1 -11.95 5.90 -13.74
CA MET A 1 -10.74 5.82 -12.87
C MET A 1 -10.27 7.19 -12.35
N THR A 2 -10.86 8.31 -12.77
CA THR A 2 -10.49 9.67 -12.33
C THR A 2 -10.90 9.99 -10.88
N GLU A 3 -12.00 9.42 -10.37
CA GLU A 3 -12.45 9.69 -9.00
C GLU A 3 -11.48 9.19 -7.93
N LEU A 4 -10.90 8.00 -8.10
CA LEU A 4 -9.92 7.47 -7.14
C LEU A 4 -8.65 8.34 -7.09
N ALA A 5 -8.17 8.78 -8.25
CA ALA A 5 -7.00 9.67 -8.32
C ALA A 5 -7.26 11.00 -7.61
N TYR A 6 -8.50 11.50 -7.64
CA TYR A 6 -8.90 12.72 -6.94
C TYR A 6 -9.03 12.53 -5.42
N ILE A 7 -9.48 11.36 -4.96
CA ILE A 7 -9.56 11.01 -3.54
C ILE A 7 -8.17 10.87 -2.91
N LEU A 8 -7.21 10.39 -3.71
CA LEU A 8 -5.82 10.21 -3.28
C LEU A 8 -4.99 11.51 -3.40
N ASP A 9 -5.53 12.55 -4.05
CA ASP A 9 -4.85 13.83 -4.19
C ASP A 9 -4.71 14.52 -2.82
N GLY A 10 -3.48 14.89 -2.46
CA GLY A 10 -3.17 15.50 -1.17
C GLY A 10 -3.06 14.53 0.03
N LEU A 11 -3.26 13.22 -0.19
CA LEU A 11 -2.91 12.21 0.82
C LEU A 11 -1.40 11.95 0.82
N CYS A 12 -0.88 11.46 1.94
CA CYS A 12 0.50 11.01 2.07
C CYS A 12 0.55 9.61 2.69
N CYS A 13 1.62 8.87 2.40
CA CYS A 13 1.86 7.57 3.00
C CYS A 13 1.95 7.72 4.52
N SER A 14 1.15 6.97 5.27
CA SER A 14 1.12 7.03 6.73
C SER A 14 2.47 6.65 7.38
N ALA A 15 3.25 5.80 6.71
CA ALA A 15 4.52 5.29 7.22
C ALA A 15 5.72 6.23 6.94
N CYS A 16 5.76 6.87 5.76
CA CYS A 16 6.94 7.63 5.31
C CYS A 16 6.63 9.05 4.80
N GLY A 17 5.37 9.46 4.74
CA GLY A 17 4.94 10.79 4.29
C GLY A 17 5.03 11.03 2.78
N ALA A 18 5.33 10.01 1.97
CA ALA A 18 5.41 10.17 0.52
C ALA A 18 4.04 10.53 -0.08
N VAL A 19 3.99 11.59 -0.90
CA VAL A 19 2.76 12.16 -1.49
C VAL A 19 2.47 11.65 -2.91
N ASN A 20 3.49 11.14 -3.61
CA ASN A 20 3.35 10.65 -4.98
C ASN A 20 3.43 9.12 -5.00
N THR A 21 2.63 8.48 -5.86
CA THR A 21 2.60 7.01 -6.03
C THR A 21 1.94 6.26 -4.87
N LEU A 22 0.89 6.86 -4.31
CA LEU A 22 0.02 6.18 -3.36
C LEU A 22 -0.90 5.20 -4.08
N TRP A 23 -1.15 4.08 -3.42
CA TRP A 23 -2.10 3.08 -3.84
C TRP A 23 -3.00 2.72 -2.66
N LEU A 24 -4.20 2.26 -2.98
CA LEU A 24 -5.20 1.83 -2.01
C LEU A 24 -5.18 0.29 -1.97
N ASP A 25 -4.71 -0.26 -0.86
CA ASP A 25 -4.94 -1.66 -0.55
C ASP A 25 -6.37 -1.79 0.00
N LEU A 26 -7.27 -2.25 -0.87
CA LEU A 26 -8.68 -2.45 -0.53
C LEU A 26 -8.92 -3.58 0.48
N MET A 27 -8.03 -4.57 0.54
CA MET A 27 -8.15 -5.69 1.46
C MET A 27 -7.81 -5.25 2.88
N ARG A 28 -6.80 -4.39 3.02
CA ARG A 28 -6.34 -3.86 4.31
C ARG A 28 -7.03 -2.54 4.69
N GLY A 29 -7.73 -1.91 3.74
CA GLY A 29 -8.32 -0.59 3.93
C GLY A 29 -7.27 0.51 4.14
N LEU A 30 -6.10 0.37 3.53
CA LEU A 30 -4.93 1.22 3.78
C LEU A 30 -4.53 2.01 2.53
N VAL A 31 -4.15 3.27 2.73
CA VAL A 31 -3.48 4.09 1.71
C VAL A 31 -2.02 4.25 2.10
N GLU A 32 -1.13 3.77 1.25
CA GLU A 32 0.31 3.83 1.47
C GLU A 32 1.06 3.98 0.15
N CYS A 33 2.38 4.15 0.19
CA CYS A 33 3.20 4.11 -1.03
C CYS A 33 3.60 2.67 -1.36
N HIS A 34 3.90 2.40 -2.63
CA HIS A 34 4.27 1.06 -3.09
C HIS A 34 5.46 0.46 -2.32
N ALA A 35 6.45 1.27 -1.93
CA ALA A 35 7.60 0.80 -1.16
C ALA A 35 7.22 0.30 0.25
N CYS A 36 6.29 0.99 0.93
CA CYS A 36 5.80 0.56 2.25
C CYS A 36 4.85 -0.63 2.13
N GLY A 37 3.96 -0.62 1.12
CA GLY A 37 3.00 -1.71 0.92
C GLY A 37 3.65 -3.02 0.47
N GLN A 38 4.70 -2.98 -0.37
CA GLN A 38 5.43 -4.21 -0.72
C GLN A 38 6.14 -4.84 0.48
N GLY A 39 6.65 -4.04 1.42
CA GLY A 39 7.24 -4.57 2.64
C GLY A 39 6.20 -5.21 3.57
N ALA A 40 4.95 -4.73 3.53
CA ALA A 40 3.83 -5.28 4.32
C ALA A 40 3.14 -6.48 3.66
N LEU A 41 3.34 -6.69 2.35
CA LEU A 41 2.86 -7.85 1.59
C LEU A 41 3.77 -9.07 1.71
N ILE A 42 5.02 -8.88 2.11
CA ILE A 42 5.87 -10.00 2.53
C ILE A 42 5.38 -10.38 3.91
N ASP A 43 4.39 -11.28 3.96
CA ASP A 43 4.07 -12.00 5.17
C ASP A 43 5.21 -13.02 5.40
N PRO A 44 6.02 -12.89 6.45
CA PRO A 44 7.04 -13.89 6.76
C PRO A 44 6.43 -15.25 7.15
N ASP A 45 5.10 -15.34 7.34
CA ASP A 45 4.41 -16.59 7.62
C ASP A 45 3.92 -17.33 6.34
N ASP A 46 4.17 -16.80 5.13
CA ASP A 46 3.95 -17.51 3.84
C ASP A 46 5.17 -18.37 3.42
N GLU A 47 6.02 -18.75 4.39
CA GLU A 47 6.97 -19.87 4.26
C GLU A 47 6.38 -21.15 4.90
N GLU A 48 5.15 -21.53 4.58
CA GLU A 48 4.72 -22.92 4.79
C GLU A 48 5.20 -23.80 3.63
N GLU A 49 6.29 -24.51 3.93
CA GLU A 49 6.64 -25.87 3.47
C GLU A 49 6.24 -26.27 2.04
N ASP A 50 7.17 -26.16 1.10
CA ASP A 50 7.28 -27.14 0.01
C ASP A 50 8.60 -27.91 0.21
N GLU A 51 8.44 -29.21 0.49
CA GLU A 51 9.45 -30.25 0.80
C GLU A 51 10.63 -30.36 -0.19
#